data_AF-A0A6C0JHX6-F1
#
_entry.id   AF-A0A6C0JHX6-F1
#
_cell.length_a   1.000
_cell.length_b   1.000
_cell.length_c   1.000
_cell.angle_alpha   90.00
_cell.angle_beta   90.00
_cell.angle_gamma   90.00
#
_symmetry.space_group_name_H-M   'P 1'
#
loop_
_entity.id
_entity.type
_entity.pdbx_description
1 polymer ?
#
loop_
_entity_poly.entity_id
_entity_poly.type
_entity_poly.pdbx_seq_one_letter_code
_entity_poly.pdbx_strand_id
1 'polypeptide(L)' 'MESSIQTEVKPGKMVPAIRVQGKWYKVMPKQYEPERQTYNIAYSIIRDGISPEVAYRNWFSNERKDAKLLYPSFRKE' A
#
# COMPACT_ATOMS: atom_id res chain seq x y z
N MET A 1 -7.59 36.24 -5.41
CA MET A 1 -8.79 35.38 -5.39
C MET A 1 -8.32 33.99 -5.75
N GLU A 2 -8.06 33.17 -4.73
CA GLU A 2 -7.59 31.80 -4.91
C GLU A 2 -8.77 30.96 -5.39
N SER A 3 -8.68 30.51 -6.65
CA SER A 3 -9.71 29.71 -7.30
C SER A 3 -9.75 28.31 -6.67
N SER A 4 -10.97 27.94 -6.30
CA SER A 4 -11.39 26.67 -5.72
C SER A 4 -10.86 25.44 -6.48
N ILE A 5 -10.14 24.56 -5.78
CA ILE A 5 -9.77 23.23 -6.29
C ILE A 5 -10.84 22.23 -5.85
N GLN A 6 -11.90 22.12 -6.65
CA GLN A 6 -12.68 20.89 -6.68
C GLN A 6 -12.00 19.98 -7.72
N THR A 7 -11.41 18.86 -7.29
CA THR A 7 -10.93 17.87 -8.27
C THR A 7 -11.61 16.54 -8.08
N GLU A 8 -12.58 16.29 -8.95
CA GLU A 8 -13.10 14.96 -9.24
C GLU A 8 -11.94 13.99 -9.52
N VAL A 9 -11.91 12.86 -8.83
CA VAL A 9 -10.86 11.84 -8.96
C VAL A 9 -11.39 10.74 -9.89
N LYS A 10 -10.91 10.74 -11.14
CA LYS A 10 -11.15 9.70 -12.15
C LYS A 10 -10.21 8.49 -11.92
N PRO A 11 -10.64 7.24 -12.22
CA PRO A 11 -9.76 6.08 -12.14
C PRO A 11 -8.59 6.25 -13.14
N GLY A 12 -7.35 6.13 -12.65
CA GLY A 12 -6.12 6.41 -13.41
C GLY A 12 -5.31 7.63 -12.96
N LYS A 13 -5.74 8.32 -11.89
CA LYS A 13 -4.99 9.46 -11.33
C LYS A 13 -3.83 8.95 -10.44
N MET A 14 -2.59 9.31 -10.80
CA MET A 14 -1.42 9.12 -9.94
C MET A 14 -1.53 10.00 -8.69
N VAL A 15 -1.88 9.42 -7.55
CA VAL A 15 -1.60 9.95 -6.21
C VAL A 15 -1.54 8.73 -5.32
N PRO A 16 -0.41 8.45 -4.65
CA PRO A 16 0.36 9.38 -3.82
C PRO A 16 1.90 9.38 -3.98
N ALA A 17 2.54 10.44 -3.48
CA ALA A 17 3.99 10.61 -3.52
C ALA A 17 4.65 10.04 -2.24
N ILE A 18 5.46 8.98 -2.39
CA ILE A 18 6.24 8.42 -1.28
C ILE A 18 7.64 9.03 -1.33
N ARG A 19 8.15 9.51 -0.17
CA ARG A 19 9.53 9.95 -0.04
C ARG A 19 10.37 8.86 0.60
N VAL A 20 11.38 8.36 -0.13
CA VAL A 20 12.32 7.34 0.38
C VAL A 20 13.74 7.81 0.10
N GLN A 21 14.60 7.82 1.12
CA GLN A 21 16.02 8.23 1.01
C GLN A 21 16.20 9.59 0.29
N GLY A 22 15.32 10.55 0.59
CA GLY A 22 15.35 11.88 0.00
C GLY A 22 14.77 12.01 -1.41
N LYS A 23 14.43 10.90 -2.08
CA LYS A 23 13.83 10.88 -3.42
C LYS A 23 12.30 10.75 -3.34
N TRP A 24 11.60 11.45 -4.23
CA TRP A 24 10.15 11.39 -4.37
C TRP A 24 9.75 10.38 -5.46
N TYR A 25 8.83 9.49 -5.12
CA TYR A 25 8.31 8.45 -5.99
C TYR A 25 6.81 8.64 -6.18
N LYS A 26 6.33 8.56 -7.42
CA LYS A 26 4.90 8.53 -7.71
C LYS A 26 4.45 7.08 -7.73
N VAL A 27 3.39 6.77 -6.98
CA VAL A 27 2.82 5.42 -6.94
C VAL A 27 1.49 5.40 -7.66
N MET A 28 1.30 4.37 -8.48
CA MET A 28 0.05 4.11 -9.19
C MET A 28 -0.65 2.95 -8.48
N PRO A 29 -1.76 3.21 -7.76
CA PRO A 29 -2.51 2.14 -7.11
C PRO A 29 -3.13 1.21 -8.15
N LYS A 30 -3.24 -0.08 -7.81
CA LYS A 30 -4.07 -1.00 -8.59
C LYS A 30 -5.54 -0.69 -8.34
N GLN A 31 -6.37 -0.99 -9.33
CA GLN A 31 -7.81 -0.83 -9.21
C GLN A 31 -8.33 -1.72 -8.07
N TYR A 32 -9.17 -1.13 -7.20
CA TYR A 32 -9.76 -1.78 -6.02
C TYR A 32 -8.76 -2.21 -4.94
N GLU A 33 -7.50 -1.77 -5.01
CA GLU A 33 -6.55 -1.98 -3.93
C GLU A 33 -6.73 -0.89 -2.86
N PRO A 34 -6.78 -1.26 -1.56
CA PRO A 34 -6.81 -0.28 -0.49
C PRO A 34 -5.55 0.59 -0.51
N GLU A 35 -5.70 1.89 -0.27
CA GLU A 35 -4.59 2.84 -0.28
C GLU A 35 -3.45 2.43 0.68
N ARG A 36 -3.78 1.98 1.90
CA ARG A 36 -2.80 1.46 2.89
C ARG A 36 -1.96 0.32 2.31
N GLN A 37 -2.59 -0.60 1.58
CA GLN A 37 -1.91 -1.74 0.97
C GLN A 37 -0.94 -1.25 -0.12
N THR A 38 -1.42 -0.39 -1.03
CA THR A 38 -0.58 0.20 -2.08
C THR A 38 0.65 0.90 -1.51
N TYR A 39 0.50 1.74 -0.48
CA TYR A 39 1.65 2.43 0.14
C TYR A 39 2.66 1.46 0.75
N ASN A 40 2.20 0.50 1.55
CA ASN A 40 3.09 -0.42 2.25
C ASN A 40 3.89 -1.28 1.26
N ILE A 41 3.23 -1.73 0.20
CA ILE A 41 3.86 -2.52 -0.86
C ILE A 41 4.87 -1.66 -1.62
N ALA A 42 4.47 -0.48 -2.09
CA ALA A 42 5.35 0.42 -2.83
C ALA A 42 6.57 0.83 -2.00
N TYR A 43 6.38 1.16 -0.72
CA TYR A 43 7.48 1.48 0.19
C TYR A 43 8.44 0.31 0.36
N SER A 44 7.94 -0.91 0.51
CA SER A 44 8.78 -2.12 0.65
C SER A 44 9.60 -2.39 -0.60
N ILE A 45 8.99 -2.24 -1.79
CA ILE A 45 9.69 -2.37 -3.08
C ILE A 45 10.81 -1.34 -3.20
N ILE A 46 10.53 -0.07 -2.91
CA ILE A 46 11.50 1.03 -3.06
C ILE A 46 12.63 0.91 -2.03
N ARG A 47 12.30 0.60 -0.77
CA ARG A 47 13.27 0.53 0.33
C ARG A 47 14.16 -0.70 0.23
N ASP A 48 13.57 -1.87 -0.01
CA ASP A 48 14.27 -3.16 0.09
C ASP A 48 14.76 -3.67 -1.27
N GLY A 49 14.36 -3.05 -2.38
CA GLY A 49 14.76 -3.46 -3.73
C GLY A 49 14.20 -4.83 -4.14
N ILE A 50 13.11 -5.27 -3.52
CA ILE A 50 12.49 -6.58 -3.75
C ILE A 50 11.50 -6.55 -4.91
N SER A 51 11.24 -7.71 -5.50
CA SER A 51 10.23 -7.83 -6.55
C SER A 51 8.80 -7.59 -6.00
N PRO A 52 7.86 -7.11 -6.84
CA PRO A 52 6.48 -6.91 -6.42
C PRO A 52 5.85 -8.18 -5.83
N GLU A 53 6.08 -9.34 -6.42
CA GLU A 53 5.53 -10.62 -5.96
C GLU A 53 5.95 -10.94 -4.52
N VAL A 54 7.22 -10.68 -4.19
CA VAL A 54 7.76 -10.89 -2.85
C VAL A 54 7.14 -9.89 -1.87
N ALA A 55 7.00 -8.62 -2.26
CA ALA A 55 6.38 -7.59 -1.43
C ALA A 55 4.91 -7.94 -1.08
N TYR A 56 4.12 -8.37 -2.06
CA TYR A 56 2.75 -8.84 -1.83
C TYR A 56 2.69 -10.05 -0.89
N ARG A 57 3.55 -11.06 -1.10
CA ARG A 57 3.61 -12.25 -0.24
C ARG A 57 3.92 -11.89 1.21
N ASN A 58 4.88 -10.99 1.43
CA ASN A 58 5.26 -10.53 2.76
C ASN A 58 4.13 -9.75 3.43
N TRP A 59 3.46 -8.86 2.70
CA TRP A 59 2.32 -8.11 3.23
C TRP A 59 1.18 -9.03 3.70
N PHE A 60 0.75 -9.97 2.85
CA PHE A 60 -0.28 -10.95 3.23
C PHE A 60 0.16 -11.91 4.34
N SER A 61 1.46 -12.18 4.47
CA SER A 61 2.00 -12.98 5.58
C SER A 61 1.85 -12.23 6.91
N ASN A 62 2.13 -10.93 6.92
CA ASN A 62 1.97 -10.09 8.11
C ASN A 62 0.49 -9.92 8.49
N GLU A 63 -0.38 -9.62 7.53
CA GLU A 63 -1.84 -9.50 7.80
C GLU A 63 -2.41 -10.80 8.38
N ARG A 64 -1.95 -11.98 7.92
CA ARG A 64 -2.34 -13.27 8.50
C ARG A 64 -1.84 -13.46 9.93
N LYS A 65 -0.63 -13.01 10.25
CA LYS A 65 -0.09 -13.06 11.62
C LYS A 65 -0.91 -12.17 12.55
N ASP A 66 -1.22 -10.96 12.10
CA ASP A 66 -2.02 -10.00 12.87
C ASP A 66 -3.43 -10.54 13.10
N ALA A 67 -4.08 -11.07 12.06
CA ALA A 67 -5.38 -11.72 12.20
C ALA A 67 -5.35 -12.93 13.15
N LYS A 68 -4.29 -13.76 13.09
CA LYS A 68 -4.14 -14.91 14.01
C LYS A 68 -3.99 -14.46 15.47
N LEU A 69 -3.28 -13.37 15.72
CA LEU A 69 -3.13 -12.81 17.06
C LEU A 69 -4.46 -12.27 17.60
N LEU A 70 -5.24 -11.60 16.75
CA LEU A 70 -6.51 -10.98 17.14
C LEU A 70 -7.65 -12.00 17.32
N TYR A 71 -7.58 -13.15 16.65
CA TYR A 71 -8.59 -14.21 16.73
C TYR A 71 -7.98 -15.57 17.09
N PRO A 72 -7.54 -15.77 18.35
CA PRO A 72 -6.82 -16.98 18.78
C PRO A 72 -7.68 -18.25 18.73
N SER A 73 -9.00 -18.11 18.74
CA SER A 73 -9.97 -19.19 18.96
C SER A 73 -10.36 -19.99 17.72
N PHE A 74 -9.89 -19.64 16.51
CA PHE A 74 -10.27 -20.33 15.27
C PHE A 74 -9.51 -21.65 14.99
N ARG A 75 -8.58 -22.03 15.87
CA ARG A 75 -8.10 -23.42 15.97
C ARG A 75 -8.24 -23.92 17.40
N LYS A 76 -9.46 -24.33 17.76
CA LYS A 76 -9.61 -25.43 18.70
C LYS A 76 -9.60 -26.71 17.85
N GLU A 77 -8.40 -27.19 17.56
CA GLU A 77 -8.00 -28.56 17.14
C GLU A 77 -6.56 -28.51 16.61
#